data_AF-A0A1S3RLH4-F1
#
_entry.id   AF-A0A1S3RLH4-F1
#
_cell.length_a   1.000
_cell.length_b   1.000
_cell.length_c   1.000
_cell.angle_alpha   90.00
_cell.angle_beta   90.00
_cell.angle_gamma   90.00
#
_symmetry.space_group_name_H-M   'P 1'
#
loop_
_entity.id
_entity.type
_entity.pdbx_description
1 polymer ?
#
loop_
_entity_poly.entity_id
_entity_poly.type
_entity_poly.pdbx_seq_one_letter_code
_entity_poly.pdbx_strand_id
1 'polypeptide(L)'
;MPFGNTHNNFKLNFKVEEEYPDLTKHNNHMAKVLTKDMYAKLRDKQTPSGFTLDDVIQTGVDNPGHPFIMTVGCVDGDEESYKIFKDLLDPIISDHHSGYKPTNKHKTDLNFENLKVESNSSDMFYGFHFLYEMPKSTAE
;
A
#
# COMPACT_ATOMS: atom_id res chain seq x y z
N MET A 1 -27.38 -7.41 0.05
CA MET A 1 -27.22 -7.38 1.52
C MET A 1 -28.15 -6.31 2.07
N PRO A 2 -28.97 -6.57 3.11
CA PRO A 2 -29.99 -5.62 3.60
C PRO A 2 -29.43 -4.48 4.48
N PHE A 3 -28.13 -4.46 4.77
CA PHE A 3 -27.49 -3.37 5.50
C PHE A 3 -27.10 -2.29 4.50
N GLY A 4 -27.85 -1.17 4.51
CA GLY A 4 -27.55 -0.04 3.64
C GLY A 4 -26.24 0.64 4.03
N ASN A 5 -25.47 1.09 3.03
CA ASN A 5 -24.31 1.95 3.22
C ASN A 5 -24.74 3.39 3.57
N THR A 6 -25.48 3.53 4.67
CA THR A 6 -26.08 4.79 5.10
C THR A 6 -25.01 5.84 5.40
N HIS A 7 -23.86 5.42 5.91
CA HIS A 7 -22.74 6.32 6.22
C HIS A 7 -22.16 6.96 4.95
N ASN A 8 -21.91 6.20 3.87
CA ASN A 8 -21.44 6.82 2.63
C ASN A 8 -22.49 7.72 1.98
N ASN A 9 -23.78 7.32 2.04
CA ASN A 9 -24.87 8.16 1.55
C ASN A 9 -24.92 9.52 2.26
N PHE A 10 -24.57 9.60 3.55
CA PHE A 10 -24.47 10.88 4.25
C PHE A 10 -23.28 11.72 3.78
N LYS A 11 -22.11 11.10 3.55
CA LYS A 11 -20.91 11.77 3.03
C LYS A 11 -21.11 12.41 1.65
N LEU A 12 -21.98 11.82 0.82
CA LEU A 12 -22.32 12.37 -0.49
C LEU A 12 -23.12 13.69 -0.43
N ASN A 13 -23.64 14.08 0.74
CA ASN A 13 -24.24 15.40 0.93
C ASN A 13 -23.20 16.52 1.10
N PHE A 14 -21.92 16.16 1.32
CA PHE A 14 -20.81 17.10 1.44
C PHE A 14 -20.02 17.18 0.14
N LYS A 15 -19.42 18.34 -0.10
CA LYS A 15 -18.59 18.57 -1.29
C LYS A 15 -17.36 17.67 -1.26
N VAL A 16 -16.77 17.43 -2.42
CA VAL A 16 -15.57 16.58 -2.57
C VAL A 16 -14.44 17.11 -1.69
N GLU A 17 -14.29 18.42 -1.62
CA GLU A 17 -13.22 19.14 -0.92
C GLU A 17 -13.37 19.10 0.59
N GLU A 18 -14.59 18.88 1.09
CA GLU A 18 -14.89 18.77 2.52
C GLU A 18 -14.53 17.37 3.05
N GLU A 19 -14.53 16.36 2.17
CA GLU A 19 -14.31 14.95 2.51
C GLU A 19 -12.96 14.43 1.99
N TYR A 20 -12.31 15.14 1.07
CA TYR A 20 -10.98 14.80 0.59
C TYR A 20 -9.96 14.88 1.74
N PRO A 21 -9.15 13.83 1.98
CA PRO A 21 -8.25 13.80 3.12
C PRO A 21 -7.12 14.84 2.99
N ASP A 22 -6.73 15.44 4.12
CA ASP A 22 -5.50 16.22 4.19
C ASP A 22 -4.29 15.28 4.24
N LEU A 23 -3.56 15.23 3.12
CA LEU A 23 -2.39 14.37 2.92
C LEU A 23 -1.08 15.16 2.85
N THR A 24 -1.08 16.43 3.28
CA THR A 24 0.06 17.35 3.11
C THR A 24 1.35 16.91 3.81
N LYS A 25 1.24 16.02 4.80
CA LYS A 25 2.38 15.50 5.59
C LYS A 25 2.58 14.00 5.42
N HIS A 26 1.98 13.40 4.40
CA HIS A 26 1.96 11.96 4.20
C HIS A 26 3.03 11.50 3.23
N ASN A 27 3.63 10.35 3.54
CA ASN A 27 4.64 9.68 2.75
C ASN A 27 4.30 8.17 2.65
N ASN A 28 3.26 7.87 1.88
CA ASN A 28 2.87 6.51 1.51
C ASN A 28 2.42 6.49 0.04
N HIS A 29 2.36 5.31 -0.58
CA HIS A 29 2.04 5.19 -2.01
C HIS A 29 0.64 5.74 -2.34
N MET A 30 -0.36 5.48 -1.51
CA MET A 30 -1.72 6.02 -1.68
C MET A 30 -1.72 7.54 -1.73
N ALA A 31 -1.04 8.22 -0.81
CA ALA A 31 -0.99 9.67 -0.76
C ALA A 31 -0.27 10.32 -1.95
N LYS A 32 0.68 9.60 -2.58
CA LYS A 32 1.33 10.05 -3.82
C LYS A 32 0.42 9.95 -5.05
N VAL A 33 -0.51 9.00 -5.05
CA VAL A 33 -1.37 8.68 -6.21
C VAL A 33 -2.72 9.38 -6.13
N LEU A 34 -3.33 9.46 -4.94
CA LEU A 34 -4.69 9.94 -4.77
C LEU A 34 -4.78 11.44 -5.10
N THR A 35 -5.55 11.78 -6.13
CA THR A 35 -5.86 13.16 -6.49
C THR A 35 -7.30 13.51 -6.13
N LYS A 36 -7.62 14.81 -6.02
CA LYS A 36 -9.00 15.27 -5.79
C LYS A 36 -9.97 14.80 -6.88
N ASP A 37 -9.55 14.84 -8.15
CA ASP A 37 -10.38 14.39 -9.28
C ASP A 37 -10.62 12.87 -9.22
N MET A 38 -9.60 12.09 -8.84
CA MET A 38 -9.73 10.65 -8.64
C MET A 38 -10.68 10.33 -7.48
N TYR A 39 -10.53 11.04 -6.35
CA TYR A 39 -11.42 10.90 -5.21
C TYR A 39 -12.87 11.25 -5.59
N ALA A 40 -13.10 12.35 -6.30
CA ALA A 40 -14.43 12.73 -6.79
C ALA A 40 -15.06 11.65 -7.66
N LYS A 41 -14.28 11.00 -8.53
CA LYS A 41 -14.74 9.95 -9.44
C LYS A 41 -15.09 8.64 -8.72
N LEU A 42 -14.40 8.33 -7.62
CA LEU A 42 -14.45 7.02 -6.97
C LEU A 42 -15.24 7.02 -5.64
N ARG A 43 -15.45 8.18 -4.98
CA ARG A 43 -16.07 8.26 -3.64
C ARG A 43 -17.52 7.78 -3.58
N ASP A 44 -18.23 7.81 -4.71
CA ASP A 44 -19.61 7.30 -4.81
C ASP A 44 -19.68 5.79 -5.09
N LYS A 45 -18.53 5.13 -5.30
CA LYS A 45 -18.46 3.70 -5.61
C LYS A 45 -18.39 2.86 -4.35
N GLN A 46 -18.96 1.67 -4.46
CA GLN A 46 -18.84 0.62 -3.46
C GLN A 46 -18.81 -0.75 -4.15
N THR A 47 -18.18 -1.71 -3.50
CA THR A 47 -18.19 -3.11 -3.93
C THR A 47 -19.54 -3.77 -3.63
N PRO A 48 -19.80 -5.00 -4.13
CA PRO A 48 -21.01 -5.75 -3.78
C PRO A 48 -21.16 -6.02 -2.28
N SER A 49 -20.05 -6.03 -1.52
CA SER A 49 -20.06 -6.18 -0.06
C SER A 49 -20.33 -4.86 0.68
N GLY A 50 -20.23 -3.72 -0.02
CA GLY A 50 -20.41 -2.37 0.53
C GLY A 50 -19.10 -1.65 0.86
N PHE A 51 -17.92 -2.22 0.53
CA PHE A 51 -16.62 -1.61 0.77
C PHE A 51 -16.42 -0.38 -0.15
N THR A 52 -15.98 0.74 0.41
CA THR A 52 -15.90 2.05 -0.27
C THR A 52 -14.47 2.50 -0.50
N LEU A 53 -14.29 3.59 -1.26
CA LEU A 53 -12.99 4.23 -1.41
C LEU A 53 -12.40 4.69 -0.08
N ASP A 54 -13.24 5.21 0.83
CA ASP A 54 -12.76 5.67 2.13
C ASP A 54 -12.23 4.51 2.97
N ASP A 55 -12.89 3.34 2.90
CA ASP A 55 -12.40 2.12 3.57
C ASP A 55 -11.06 1.67 2.98
N VAL A 56 -10.87 1.80 1.65
CA VAL A 56 -9.60 1.49 0.98
C VAL A 56 -8.46 2.36 1.52
N ILE A 57 -8.68 3.67 1.69
CA ILE A 57 -7.60 4.62 1.98
C ILE A 57 -7.40 4.93 3.47
N GLN A 58 -8.35 4.56 4.34
CA GLN A 58 -8.36 4.98 5.75
C GLN A 58 -7.02 4.71 6.46
N THR A 59 -6.42 3.54 6.22
CA THR A 59 -5.12 3.19 6.82
C THR A 59 -4.01 4.16 6.42
N GLY A 60 -4.00 4.64 5.18
CA GLY A 60 -3.00 5.62 4.71
C GLY A 60 -3.31 7.03 5.19
N VAL A 61 -4.58 7.38 5.39
CA VAL A 61 -4.97 8.67 5.98
C VAL A 61 -4.53 8.74 7.45
N ASP A 62 -4.79 7.69 8.22
CA ASP A 62 -4.47 7.65 9.65
C ASP A 62 -2.98 7.51 9.94
N ASN A 63 -2.24 6.91 9.00
CA ASN A 63 -0.82 6.63 9.16
C ASN A 63 0.01 7.41 8.11
N PRO A 64 0.53 8.61 8.45
CA PRO A 64 1.26 9.46 7.52
C PRO A 64 2.59 8.87 7.02
N GLY A 65 3.02 7.73 7.55
CA GLY A 65 4.20 7.02 7.10
C GLY A 65 5.49 7.47 7.80
N HIS A 66 6.62 7.13 7.20
CA HIS A 66 7.95 7.36 7.76
C HIS A 66 8.88 7.97 6.70
N PRO A 67 9.84 8.85 7.06
CA PRO A 67 10.70 9.50 6.07
C PRO A 67 11.54 8.54 5.20
N PHE A 68 11.91 7.38 5.75
CA PHE A 68 12.82 6.44 5.09
C PHE A 68 12.16 5.15 4.59
N ILE A 69 10.91 4.89 4.98
CA ILE A 69 10.19 3.66 4.63
C ILE A 69 8.86 4.04 3.98
N MET A 70 8.66 3.58 2.75
CA MET A 70 7.41 3.81 2.01
C MET A 70 6.41 2.71 2.35
N THR A 71 5.31 3.07 3.00
CA THR A 71 4.17 2.16 3.19
C THR A 71 3.20 2.28 2.02
N VAL A 72 2.33 1.29 1.83
CA VAL A 72 1.32 1.29 0.75
C VAL A 72 0.24 2.33 1.02
N GLY A 73 -0.34 2.34 2.22
CA GLY A 73 -1.36 3.32 2.60
C GLY A 73 -2.77 3.04 2.08
N CYS A 74 -3.04 1.83 1.57
CA CYS A 74 -4.38 1.38 1.25
C CYS A 74 -4.52 -0.15 1.42
N VAL A 75 -5.76 -0.62 1.51
CA VAL A 75 -6.12 -2.05 1.58
C VAL A 75 -7.32 -2.32 0.68
N ASP A 76 -7.48 -3.58 0.26
CA ASP A 76 -8.69 -4.08 -0.36
C ASP A 76 -9.58 -4.80 0.66
N GLY A 77 -10.90 -4.65 0.52
CA GLY A 77 -11.87 -5.33 1.38
C GLY A 77 -12.41 -6.62 0.78
N ASP A 78 -12.35 -6.75 -0.54
CA ASP A 78 -12.81 -7.91 -1.32
C ASP A 78 -12.19 -7.94 -2.73
N GLU A 79 -12.42 -9.03 -3.46
CA GLU A 79 -11.88 -9.22 -4.82
C GLU A 79 -12.29 -8.10 -5.80
N GLU A 80 -13.51 -7.58 -5.67
CA GLU A 80 -14.03 -6.56 -6.58
C GLU A 80 -13.44 -5.17 -6.34
N SER A 81 -12.82 -4.96 -5.17
CA SER A 81 -12.08 -3.73 -4.85
C SER A 81 -11.02 -3.42 -5.92
N TYR A 82 -10.27 -4.42 -6.40
CA TYR A 82 -9.28 -4.25 -7.47
C TYR A 82 -9.87 -3.84 -8.81
N LYS A 83 -11.14 -4.15 -9.09
CA LYS A 83 -11.80 -3.77 -10.34
C LYS A 83 -12.44 -2.40 -10.23
N ILE A 84 -13.12 -2.13 -9.11
CA ILE A 84 -13.89 -0.91 -8.89
C ILE A 84 -12.98 0.29 -8.61
N PHE A 85 -11.93 0.10 -7.80
CA PHE A 85 -10.99 1.15 -7.43
C PHE A 85 -9.67 1.07 -8.21
N LYS A 86 -9.68 0.44 -9.38
CA LYS A 86 -8.49 0.23 -10.21
C LYS A 86 -7.73 1.50 -10.56
N ASP A 87 -8.44 2.62 -10.73
CA ASP A 87 -7.81 3.90 -11.08
C ASP A 87 -6.87 4.40 -9.97
N LEU A 88 -7.11 4.00 -8.72
CA LEU A 88 -6.23 4.23 -7.58
C LEU A 88 -5.23 3.08 -7.39
N LEU A 89 -5.70 1.83 -7.46
CA LEU A 89 -4.90 0.66 -7.12
C LEU A 89 -3.85 0.31 -8.19
N ASP A 90 -4.15 0.46 -9.48
CA ASP A 90 -3.21 0.14 -10.57
C ASP A 90 -1.93 1.00 -10.49
N PRO A 91 -1.98 2.34 -10.32
CA PRO A 91 -0.77 3.13 -10.14
C PRO A 91 -0.01 2.81 -8.85
N ILE A 92 -0.70 2.52 -7.74
CA ILE A 92 -0.06 2.13 -6.48
C ILE A 92 0.69 0.80 -6.63
N ILE A 93 0.07 -0.20 -7.26
CA ILE A 93 0.69 -1.50 -7.54
C ILE A 93 1.92 -1.32 -8.41
N SER A 94 1.81 -0.50 -9.47
CA SER A 94 2.92 -0.20 -10.36
C SER A 94 4.08 0.45 -9.61
N ASP A 95 3.83 1.48 -8.79
CA ASP A 95 4.87 2.16 -8.02
C ASP A 95 5.52 1.23 -6.98
N HIS A 96 4.72 0.47 -6.24
CA HIS A 96 5.21 -0.47 -5.22
C HIS A 96 6.00 -1.65 -5.82
N HIS A 97 5.55 -2.18 -6.96
CA HIS A 97 6.18 -3.34 -7.63
C HIS A 97 7.07 -2.93 -8.81
N SER A 98 7.74 -1.78 -8.72
CA SER A 98 8.81 -1.36 -9.66
C SER A 98 8.37 -1.34 -11.14
N GLY A 99 7.19 -0.79 -11.42
CA GLY A 99 6.63 -0.61 -12.76
C GLY A 99 5.75 -1.75 -13.26
N TYR A 100 5.26 -2.63 -12.37
CA TYR A 100 4.36 -3.72 -12.73
C TYR A 100 3.04 -3.17 -13.29
N LYS A 101 2.81 -3.39 -14.59
CA LYS A 101 1.68 -2.83 -15.34
C LYS A 101 0.43 -3.70 -15.17
N PRO A 102 -0.77 -3.13 -15.33
CA PRO A 102 -2.03 -3.90 -15.34
C PRO A 102 -2.09 -4.98 -16.45
N THR A 103 -1.28 -4.85 -17.49
CA THR A 103 -1.18 -5.82 -18.59
C THR A 103 -0.18 -6.95 -18.33
N ASN A 104 0.64 -6.85 -17.27
CA ASN A 104 1.54 -7.91 -16.88
C ASN A 104 0.75 -9.08 -16.26
N LYS A 105 1.25 -10.30 -16.49
CA LYS A 105 0.65 -11.53 -15.95
C LYS A 105 1.55 -12.07 -14.86
N HIS A 106 0.97 -12.30 -13.69
CA HIS A 106 1.68 -12.90 -12.58
C HIS A 106 1.96 -14.37 -12.91
N LYS A 107 3.21 -14.80 -12.74
CA LYS A 107 3.61 -16.20 -12.89
C LYS A 107 3.79 -16.79 -11.50
N THR A 108 2.98 -17.79 -11.17
CA THR A 108 3.10 -18.55 -9.93
C THR A 108 3.85 -19.85 -10.21
N ASP A 109 4.83 -20.16 -9.36
CA ASP A 109 5.54 -21.43 -9.35
C ASP A 109 5.63 -21.93 -7.90
N LEU A 110 4.85 -22.98 -7.60
CA LEU A 110 4.80 -23.59 -6.27
C LEU A 110 5.64 -24.88 -6.22
N ASN A 111 6.43 -25.19 -7.25
CA ASN A 111 7.33 -26.34 -7.21
C ASN A 111 8.58 -26.02 -6.38
N PHE A 112 8.66 -26.56 -5.16
CA PHE A 112 9.79 -26.33 -4.26
C PHE A 112 11.13 -26.83 -4.83
N GLU A 113 11.13 -27.78 -5.76
CA GLU A 113 12.35 -28.29 -6.41
C GLU A 113 13.04 -27.24 -7.27
N ASN A 114 12.33 -26.19 -7.70
CA ASN A 114 12.90 -25.09 -8.48
C ASN A 114 13.75 -24.12 -7.62
N LEU A 115 13.73 -24.27 -6.29
CA LEU A 115 14.57 -23.50 -5.37
C LEU A 115 16.04 -23.97 -5.44
N LYS A 116 16.92 -23.09 -5.90
CA LYS A 116 18.37 -23.34 -5.90
C LYS A 116 18.98 -22.83 -4.60
N VAL A 117 19.51 -23.74 -3.78
CA VAL A 117 20.31 -23.39 -2.60
C VAL A 117 21.78 -23.40 -3.00
N GLU A 118 22.45 -22.25 -2.95
CA GLU A 118 23.91 -22.21 -3.09
C GLU A 118 24.55 -22.69 -1.78
N SER A 119 25.26 -23.82 -1.83
CA SER A 119 25.94 -24.43 -0.69
C SER A 119 27.31 -23.81 -0.40
N ASN A 120 27.45 -22.49 -0.48
CA ASN A 120 28.69 -21.81 -0.08
C ASN A 120 28.54 -21.28 1.34
N SER A 121 28.65 -22.21 2.30
CA SER A 121 28.61 -21.94 3.74
C SER A 121 29.89 -21.30 4.30
N SER A 122 30.87 -20.93 3.47
CA SER A 122 32.12 -20.30 3.90
C SER A 122 32.04 -18.78 4.06
N ASP A 123 31.13 -18.09 3.36
CA ASP A 123 31.18 -16.63 3.26
C ASP A 123 30.31 -15.91 4.30
N MET A 124 29.39 -16.63 4.94
CA MET A 124 28.44 -16.05 5.89
C MET A 124 28.99 -15.96 7.32
N PHE A 125 30.09 -16.65 7.65
CA PHE A 125 30.74 -16.57 8.96
C PHE A 125 31.77 -15.44 9.08
N TYR A 126 32.29 -14.90 7.97
CA TYR A 126 33.27 -13.81 8.01
C TYR A 126 32.66 -12.40 8.01
N GLY A 127 31.42 -12.24 7.53
CA GLY A 127 30.76 -10.92 7.47
C GLY A 127 30.26 -10.38 8.82
N PHE A 128 29.97 -11.26 9.79
CA PHE A 128 29.47 -10.86 11.12
C PHE A 128 30.58 -10.59 12.14
N HIS A 129 31.82 -10.98 11.87
CA HIS A 129 32.95 -10.71 12.79
C HIS A 129 33.46 -9.26 12.69
N PHE A 130 33.24 -8.57 11.57
CA PHE A 130 33.75 -7.20 11.35
C PHE A 130 32.89 -6.07 11.92
N LEU A 131 31.69 -6.35 12.45
CA LEU A 131 30.79 -5.32 13.01
C LEU A 131 30.80 -5.26 14.55
N TYR A 132 31.60 -6.09 15.23
CA TYR A 132 31.69 -6.14 16.69
C TYR A 132 33.05 -5.70 17.27
N GLU A 133 33.88 -5.00 16.50
CA GLU A 133 35.00 -4.22 17.06
C GLU A 133 34.66 -2.73 17.07
N MET A 134 33.72 -2.34 17.94
CA MET A 134 33.69 -0.95 18.39
C MET A 134 34.91 -0.71 19.30
N PRO A 135 35.72 0.33 19.07
CA PRO A 135 36.81 0.68 19.97
C PRO A 135 36.22 1.01 21.34
N LYS A 136 36.73 0.36 22.38
CA LYS A 136 36.42 0.71 23.77
C LYS A 136 36.76 2.19 23.95
N SER A 137 35.73 3.00 24.16
CA SER A 137 35.84 4.35 24.67
C SER A 137 36.71 4.33 25.92
N THR A 138 37.94 4.84 25.83
CA THR A 138 38.73 5.22 27.01
C THR A 138 38.03 6.41 27.65
N ALA A 139 37.41 6.15 28.80
CA ALA A 139 36.96 7.19 29.70
C ALA A 139 38.19 7.81 30.38
N GLU A 140 38.39 9.11 30.18
CA GLU A 140 39.03 10.05 31.11
C GLU A 140 38.19 11.33 31.13
#